data_AF-A0A2V7YLN1-F1
#
_entry.id   AF-A0A2V7YLN1-F1
#
_cell.length_a   1.000
_cell.length_b   1.000
_cell.length_c   1.000
_cell.angle_alpha   90.00
_cell.angle_beta   90.00
_cell.angle_gamma   90.00
#
_symmetry.space_group_name_H-M   'P 1'
#
loop_
_entity.id
_entity.type
_entity.pdbx_description
1 polymer ?
#
loop_
_entity_poly.entity_id
_entity_poly.type
_entity_poly.pdbx_seq_one_letter_code
_entity_poly.pdbx_strand_id
1 'polypeptide(L)'
;MLPLACTSTKPVNMSEPRRVVGTESDVRVDGEIYGDQLGPNVTVPLKYDVTNHRQTTILIADLIPETTYDPETHTVTISIGAEIPGEQFLPRLIPVRPGERKSFATAAHVVIVANTASPWVPRPNALRLKVNFLGDPKPFEKLISIPEKAVHDPALAAQLFPKWVEGNESVFTNTLPMRWVMTGEEPTPAASPRRRRPG
;
A
#
# COMPACT_ATOMS: atom_id res chain seq x y z
N MET A 1 -47.50 20.35 -5.31
CA MET A 1 -46.55 19.49 -4.56
C MET A 1 -45.70 18.73 -5.57
N LEU A 2 -44.41 19.04 -5.66
CA LEU A 2 -43.45 18.34 -6.52
C LEU A 2 -42.88 17.13 -5.75
N PRO A 3 -42.84 15.92 -6.32
CA PRO A 3 -42.18 14.79 -5.67
C PRO A 3 -40.65 14.93 -5.79
N LEU A 4 -39.96 14.83 -4.66
CA LEU A 4 -38.51 14.72 -4.56
C LEU A 4 -38.06 13.43 -5.24
N ALA A 5 -37.27 13.56 -6.32
CA ALA A 5 -36.58 12.44 -6.92
C ALA A 5 -35.45 12.00 -5.97
N CYS A 6 -35.65 10.88 -5.27
CA CYS A 6 -34.56 10.16 -4.62
C CYS A 6 -33.60 9.66 -5.71
N THR A 7 -32.47 10.32 -5.86
CA THR A 7 -31.32 9.80 -6.60
C THR A 7 -30.86 8.50 -5.92
N SER A 8 -31.33 7.37 -6.45
CA SER A 8 -30.78 6.05 -6.16
C SER A 8 -29.31 6.07 -6.60
N THR A 9 -28.41 6.17 -5.64
CA THR A 9 -26.99 5.90 -5.85
C THR A 9 -26.87 4.46 -6.33
N LYS A 10 -26.29 4.27 -7.52
CA LYS A 10 -26.01 2.93 -8.03
C LYS A 10 -25.23 2.17 -6.95
N PRO A 11 -25.60 0.92 -6.62
CA PRO A 11 -24.84 0.12 -5.67
C PRO A 11 -23.40 0.01 -6.17
N VAL A 12 -22.45 0.47 -5.34
CA VAL A 12 -21.03 0.43 -5.65
C VAL A 12 -20.64 -1.04 -5.78
N ASN A 13 -20.15 -1.42 -6.95
CA ASN A 13 -19.63 -2.75 -7.18
C ASN A 13 -18.33 -2.91 -6.37
N MET A 14 -18.40 -3.63 -5.25
CA MET A 14 -17.28 -3.84 -4.33
C MET A 14 -16.20 -4.80 -4.88
N SER A 15 -16.35 -5.28 -6.14
CA SER A 15 -15.37 -6.14 -6.80
C SER A 15 -14.32 -5.37 -7.63
N GLU A 16 -14.53 -4.07 -7.85
CA GLU A 16 -13.63 -3.27 -8.69
C GLU A 16 -12.44 -2.74 -7.89
N PRO A 17 -11.20 -2.88 -8.42
CA PRO A 17 -10.01 -2.35 -7.76
C PRO A 17 -10.12 -0.83 -7.62
N ARG A 18 -9.75 -0.32 -6.45
CA ARG A 18 -9.82 1.11 -6.16
C ARG A 18 -8.47 1.74 -6.41
N ARG A 19 -8.47 2.78 -7.25
CA ARG A 19 -7.24 3.41 -7.73
C ARG A 19 -6.78 4.52 -6.80
N VAL A 20 -5.48 4.54 -6.52
CA VAL A 20 -4.77 5.61 -5.81
C VAL A 20 -3.59 6.06 -6.66
N VAL A 21 -3.29 7.37 -6.67
CA VAL A 21 -2.23 7.96 -7.48
C VAL A 21 -1.46 8.95 -6.64
N GLY A 22 -0.14 8.96 -6.81
CA GLY A 22 0.77 9.96 -6.24
C GLY A 22 1.86 10.31 -7.24
N THR A 23 2.33 11.55 -7.22
CA THR A 23 3.48 11.98 -8.00
C THR A 23 4.33 12.90 -7.14
N GLU A 24 5.56 12.49 -6.85
CA GLU A 24 6.53 13.28 -6.10
C GLU A 24 7.91 13.10 -6.72
N SER A 25 8.70 14.17 -6.75
CA SER A 25 10.07 14.19 -7.26
C SER A 25 10.24 13.45 -8.61
N ASP A 26 9.36 13.74 -9.59
CA ASP A 26 9.32 13.12 -10.92
C ASP A 26 9.16 11.59 -10.93
N VAL A 27 8.61 11.01 -9.86
CA VAL A 27 8.23 9.60 -9.79
C VAL A 27 6.72 9.53 -9.57
N ARG A 28 6.03 8.82 -10.46
CA ARG A 28 4.58 8.59 -10.36
C ARG A 28 4.31 7.18 -9.88
N VAL A 29 3.46 7.06 -8.88
CA VAL A 29 2.92 5.81 -8.37
C VAL A 29 1.44 5.73 -8.70
N ASP A 30 1.02 4.60 -9.25
CA ASP A 30 -0.37 4.30 -9.58
C ASP A 30 -0.74 2.96 -8.96
N GLY A 31 -1.55 2.97 -7.91
CA GLY A 31 -1.91 1.78 -7.12
C GLY A 31 -3.35 1.35 -7.34
N GLU A 32 -3.57 0.04 -7.38
CA GLU A 32 -4.86 -0.63 -7.32
C GLU A 32 -4.97 -1.37 -6.00
N ILE A 33 -5.90 -0.94 -5.14
CA ILE A 33 -6.19 -1.58 -3.86
C ILE A 33 -7.42 -2.48 -4.04
N TYR A 34 -7.30 -3.74 -3.63
CA TYR A 34 -8.37 -4.72 -3.73
C TYR A 34 -9.06 -4.85 -2.37
N GLY A 35 -10.37 -4.59 -2.37
CA GLY A 35 -11.18 -4.56 -1.16
C GLY A 35 -11.43 -3.14 -0.64
N ASP A 36 -12.45 -3.02 0.21
CA ASP A 36 -12.94 -1.75 0.74
C ASP A 36 -12.92 -1.70 2.28
N GLN A 37 -12.44 -2.77 2.92
CA GLN A 37 -12.58 -2.99 4.36
C GLN A 37 -11.22 -3.00 5.05
N LEU A 38 -11.21 -2.40 6.24
CA LEU A 38 -10.14 -2.51 7.23
C LEU A 38 -10.69 -3.20 8.48
N GLY A 39 -9.83 -3.97 9.13
CA GLY A 39 -10.13 -4.58 10.43
C GLY A 39 -8.85 -4.69 11.27
N PRO A 40 -8.96 -5.19 12.51
CA PRO A 40 -7.80 -5.31 13.41
C PRO A 40 -6.67 -6.19 12.86
N ASN A 41 -7.02 -7.17 12.04
CA ASN A 41 -6.09 -8.08 11.39
C ASN A 41 -6.62 -8.42 9.98
N VAL A 42 -6.09 -7.75 8.95
CA VAL A 42 -6.55 -7.93 7.57
C VAL A 42 -5.38 -7.91 6.60
N THR A 43 -5.44 -8.76 5.57
CA THR A 43 -4.51 -8.70 4.45
C THR A 43 -5.16 -7.94 3.30
N VAL A 44 -4.50 -6.89 2.83
CA VAL A 44 -4.95 -6.04 1.71
C VAL A 44 -4.10 -6.35 0.49
N PRO A 45 -4.64 -7.04 -0.53
CA PRO A 45 -3.95 -7.22 -1.81
C PRO A 45 -3.87 -5.89 -2.55
N LEU A 46 -2.74 -5.63 -3.19
CA LEU A 46 -2.55 -4.44 -4.00
C LEU A 46 -1.63 -4.69 -5.19
N LYS A 47 -1.88 -3.96 -6.27
CA LYS A 47 -0.94 -3.80 -7.39
C LYS A 47 -0.52 -2.36 -7.48
N TYR A 48 0.68 -2.09 -7.94
CA TYR A 48 1.12 -0.73 -8.17
C TYR A 48 2.11 -0.64 -9.31
N ASP A 49 1.99 0.43 -10.09
CA ASP A 49 2.90 0.81 -11.14
C ASP A 49 3.75 1.97 -10.66
N VAL A 50 5.07 1.87 -10.85
CA VAL A 50 5.99 2.99 -10.68
C VAL A 50 6.48 3.44 -12.03
N THR A 51 6.23 4.71 -12.36
CA THR A 51 6.73 5.37 -13.57
C THR A 51 7.80 6.37 -13.17
N ASN A 52 9.01 6.20 -13.71
CA ASN A 52 10.13 7.10 -13.45
C ASN A 52 10.21 8.17 -14.56
N HIS A 53 9.91 9.42 -14.24
CA HIS A 53 10.03 10.55 -15.16
C HIS A 53 11.38 11.28 -15.05
N ARG A 54 12.28 10.83 -14.16
CA ARG A 54 13.64 11.38 -14.04
C ARG A 54 14.52 10.96 -15.21
N GLN A 55 15.63 11.69 -15.36
CA GLN A 55 16.73 11.34 -16.26
C GLN A 55 17.72 10.32 -15.66
N THR A 56 17.52 9.92 -14.40
CA THR A 56 18.34 8.92 -13.70
C THR A 56 17.51 7.70 -13.32
N THR A 57 18.16 6.53 -13.24
CA THR A 57 17.54 5.31 -12.72
C THR A 57 17.25 5.48 -11.23
N ILE A 58 16.05 5.09 -10.80
CA ILE A 58 15.72 4.96 -9.37
C ILE A 58 15.76 3.49 -8.96
N LEU A 59 15.97 3.23 -7.68
CA LEU A 59 15.95 1.88 -7.12
C LEU A 59 14.81 1.74 -6.10
N ILE A 60 14.07 0.65 -6.18
CA ILE A 60 13.02 0.30 -5.22
C ILE A 60 13.45 -0.97 -4.48
N ALA A 61 13.31 -0.99 -3.15
CA ALA A 61 13.57 -2.19 -2.37
C ALA A 61 12.48 -3.25 -2.57
N ASP A 62 12.91 -4.48 -2.85
CA ASP A 62 12.08 -5.67 -3.08
C ASP A 62 11.84 -6.43 -1.77
N LEU A 63 11.07 -5.83 -0.86
CA LEU A 63 10.79 -6.43 0.44
C LEU A 63 9.35 -6.15 0.91
N ILE A 64 9.03 -6.51 2.16
CA ILE A 64 7.67 -6.76 2.63
C ILE A 64 6.98 -5.43 2.96
N PRO A 65 5.76 -5.18 2.45
CA PRO A 65 5.01 -3.99 2.82
C PRO A 65 4.87 -3.83 4.33
N GLU A 66 5.27 -2.68 4.86
CA GLU A 66 5.05 -2.31 6.25
C GLU A 66 3.76 -1.49 6.39
N THR A 67 3.03 -1.68 7.47
CA THR A 67 1.77 -0.95 7.70
C THR A 67 1.85 -0.17 8.99
N THR A 68 1.48 1.11 8.93
CA THR A 68 1.37 1.96 10.11
C THR A 68 -0.03 2.55 10.20
N TYR A 69 -0.50 2.82 11.42
CA TYR A 69 -1.76 3.49 11.68
C TYR A 69 -1.51 4.80 12.41
N ASP A 70 -1.99 5.89 11.82
CA ASP A 70 -1.98 7.21 12.44
C ASP A 70 -3.37 7.53 13.04
N PRO A 71 -3.50 7.61 14.38
CA PRO A 71 -4.77 7.87 15.04
C PRO A 71 -5.26 9.32 14.88
N GLU A 72 -4.40 10.29 14.54
CA GLU A 72 -4.81 11.69 14.35
C GLU A 72 -5.50 11.87 13.00
N THR A 73 -4.96 11.23 11.96
CA THR A 73 -5.52 11.30 10.59
C THR A 73 -6.44 10.13 10.25
N HIS A 74 -6.60 9.17 11.18
CA HIS A 74 -7.39 7.95 11.00
C HIS A 74 -6.98 7.14 9.75
N THR A 75 -5.72 7.26 9.34
CA THR A 75 -5.22 6.72 8.07
C THR A 75 -4.24 5.58 8.30
N VAL A 76 -4.47 4.47 7.60
CA VAL A 76 -3.49 3.39 7.46
C VAL A 76 -2.55 3.72 6.31
N THR A 77 -1.25 3.76 6.56
CA THR A 77 -0.25 3.90 5.50
C THR A 77 0.41 2.55 5.24
N ILE A 78 0.25 2.04 4.02
CA ILE A 78 1.04 0.92 3.51
C ILE A 78 2.32 1.50 2.93
N SER A 79 3.46 1.17 3.51
CA SER A 79 4.77 1.64 3.10
C SER A 79 5.53 0.53 2.37
N ILE A 80 5.94 0.82 1.14
CA ILE A 80 6.73 -0.07 0.28
C ILE A 80 8.16 0.45 0.23
N GLY A 81 9.13 -0.45 0.37
CA GLY A 81 10.55 -0.12 0.35
C GLY A 81 10.99 0.82 1.48
N ALA A 82 10.16 0.94 2.52
CA ALA A 82 10.45 1.74 3.70
C ALA A 82 11.42 1.05 4.65
N GLU A 83 11.81 -0.19 4.36
CA GLU A 83 12.74 -0.90 5.21
C GLU A 83 14.06 -0.16 5.15
N ILE A 84 14.39 0.49 6.25
CA ILE A 84 15.75 0.91 6.47
C ILE A 84 16.51 -0.39 6.72
N PRO A 85 17.46 -0.79 5.86
CA PRO A 85 18.29 -1.95 6.15
C PRO A 85 18.87 -1.72 7.53
N GLY A 86 18.51 -2.53 8.53
CA GLY A 86 19.17 -2.44 9.83
C GLY A 86 20.67 -2.73 9.68
N GLU A 87 21.39 -2.91 10.77
CA GLU A 87 22.82 -3.23 10.70
C GLU A 87 23.15 -4.60 10.06
N GLN A 88 22.16 -5.38 9.58
CA GLN A 88 22.36 -6.79 9.23
C GLN A 88 21.81 -7.21 7.86
N PHE A 89 20.74 -6.59 7.35
CA PHE A 89 20.04 -7.05 6.16
C PHE A 89 19.91 -5.96 5.12
N LEU A 90 20.28 -6.27 3.87
CA LEU A 90 20.14 -5.40 2.72
C LEU A 90 19.15 -5.99 1.73
N PRO A 91 18.04 -5.31 1.39
CA PRO A 91 17.07 -5.82 0.45
C PRO A 91 17.63 -5.82 -0.97
N ARG A 92 17.13 -6.73 -1.81
CA ARG A 92 17.32 -6.65 -3.25
C ARG A 92 16.75 -5.33 -3.77
N LEU A 93 17.48 -4.71 -4.70
CA LEU A 93 17.04 -3.49 -5.35
C LEU A 93 16.58 -3.77 -6.77
N ILE A 94 15.38 -3.28 -7.08
CA ILE A 94 14.78 -3.34 -8.41
C ILE A 94 14.99 -1.98 -9.09
N PRO A 95 15.74 -1.93 -10.21
CA PRO A 95 15.94 -0.69 -10.92
C PRO A 95 14.70 -0.33 -11.75
N VAL A 96 14.37 0.95 -11.79
CA VAL A 96 13.38 1.53 -12.71
C VAL A 96 14.08 2.64 -13.51
N ARG A 97 14.34 2.37 -14.78
CA ARG A 97 15.12 3.24 -15.67
C ARG A 97 14.34 4.53 -16.01
N PRO A 98 15.04 5.58 -16.51
CA PRO A 98 14.39 6.76 -17.05
C PRO A 98 13.30 6.41 -18.06
N GLY A 99 12.09 6.94 -17.85
CA GLY A 99 10.92 6.69 -18.70
C GLY A 99 10.28 5.30 -18.54
N GLU A 100 10.85 4.41 -17.74
CA GLU A 100 10.31 3.07 -17.51
C GLU A 100 9.08 3.14 -16.60
N ARG A 101 8.05 2.35 -16.97
CA ARG A 101 6.98 1.96 -16.07
C ARG A 101 7.19 0.51 -15.67
N LYS A 102 7.26 0.24 -14.37
CA LYS A 102 7.37 -1.12 -13.82
C LYS A 102 6.20 -1.42 -12.90
N SER A 103 5.59 -2.58 -13.11
CA SER A 103 4.43 -3.07 -12.36
C SER A 103 4.85 -4.06 -11.27
N PHE A 104 4.19 -3.95 -10.12
CA PHE A 104 4.43 -4.77 -8.94
C PHE A 104 3.09 -5.27 -8.37
N ALA A 105 3.13 -6.42 -7.71
CA ALA A 105 1.97 -7.00 -7.03
C ALA A 105 2.40 -7.53 -5.67
N THR A 106 1.67 -7.19 -4.62
CA THR A 106 1.97 -7.60 -3.25
C THR A 106 0.71 -7.62 -2.39
N ALA A 107 0.85 -8.05 -1.14
CA ALA A 107 -0.21 -7.98 -0.15
C ALA A 107 0.37 -7.41 1.15
N ALA A 108 -0.31 -6.41 1.72
CA ALA A 108 0.08 -5.81 2.98
C ALA A 108 -0.72 -6.40 4.13
N HIS A 109 -0.03 -6.81 5.19
CA HIS A 109 -0.67 -7.35 6.39
C HIS A 109 -0.88 -6.21 7.39
N VAL A 110 -2.12 -5.75 7.51
CA VAL A 110 -2.50 -4.63 8.38
C VAL A 110 -2.85 -5.17 9.76
N VAL A 111 -2.05 -4.77 10.75
CA VAL A 111 -2.32 -5.04 12.18
C VAL A 111 -2.58 -3.73 12.89
N ILE A 112 -3.78 -3.58 13.43
CA ILE A 112 -4.19 -2.38 14.14
C ILE A 112 -4.58 -2.78 15.55
N VAL A 113 -3.76 -2.34 16.51
CA VAL A 113 -4.03 -2.51 17.93
C VAL A 113 -5.08 -1.47 18.33
N ALA A 114 -6.34 -1.78 18.06
CA ALA A 114 -7.47 -1.01 18.55
C ALA A 114 -8.02 -1.70 19.81
N ASN A 115 -8.20 -0.95 20.90
CA ASN A 115 -9.01 -1.44 22.02
C ASN A 115 -10.48 -1.45 21.57
N THR A 116 -10.94 -2.62 21.14
CA THR A 116 -12.27 -2.85 20.56
C THR A 116 -13.41 -2.57 21.55
N ALA A 117 -13.14 -2.54 22.85
CA ALA A 117 -14.12 -2.23 23.88
C ALA A 117 -14.31 -0.72 24.13
N SER A 118 -13.39 0.13 23.66
CA SER A 118 -13.48 1.57 23.89
C SER A 118 -14.15 2.27 22.70
N PRO A 119 -15.30 2.94 22.90
CA PRO A 119 -15.96 3.72 21.85
C PRO A 119 -15.17 4.98 21.45
N TRP A 120 -14.14 5.33 22.22
CA TRP A 120 -13.32 6.54 22.05
C TRP A 120 -12.03 6.32 21.27
N VAL A 121 -11.72 5.08 20.89
CA VAL A 121 -10.54 4.80 20.06
C VAL A 121 -10.85 5.24 18.62
N PRO A 122 -10.07 6.18 18.05
CA PRO A 122 -10.26 6.59 16.67
C PRO A 122 -10.11 5.37 15.76
N ARG A 123 -11.11 5.15 14.91
CA ARG A 123 -11.15 4.01 13.99
C ARG A 123 -10.53 4.43 12.66
N PRO A 124 -9.71 3.57 12.04
CA PRO A 124 -9.21 3.81 10.70
C PRO A 124 -10.37 3.94 9.71
N ASN A 125 -10.32 4.96 8.88
CA ASN A 125 -11.33 5.23 7.85
C ASN A 125 -10.71 5.53 6.48
N ALA A 126 -9.39 5.47 6.36
CA ALA A 126 -8.67 5.72 5.14
C ALA A 126 -7.43 4.84 5.03
N LEU A 127 -7.02 4.60 3.79
CA LEU A 127 -5.78 3.91 3.44
C LEU A 127 -5.00 4.75 2.43
N ARG A 128 -3.67 4.74 2.53
CA ARG A 128 -2.78 5.40 1.59
C ARG A 128 -1.57 4.52 1.31
N LEU A 129 -1.03 4.61 0.10
CA LEU A 129 0.24 3.99 -0.27
C LEU A 129 1.38 5.02 -0.16
N LYS A 130 2.50 4.58 0.42
CA LYS A 130 3.78 5.29 0.40
C LYS A 130 4.79 4.36 -0.29
N VAL A 131 5.42 4.82 -1.36
CA VAL A 131 6.51 4.07 -2.01
C VAL A 131 7.80 4.83 -1.79
N ASN A 132 8.80 4.17 -1.22
CA ASN A 132 10.13 4.72 -1.04
C ASN A 132 11.05 4.23 -2.16
N PHE A 133 12.01 5.06 -2.53
CA PHE A 133 12.97 4.77 -3.58
C PHE A 133 14.28 5.50 -3.34
N LEU A 134 15.37 4.97 -3.90
CA LEU A 134 16.69 5.58 -3.87
C LEU A 134 16.96 6.27 -5.21
N GLY A 135 17.32 7.55 -5.16
CA GLY A 135 17.53 8.38 -6.36
C GLY A 135 18.88 8.17 -7.06
N ASP A 136 19.92 7.72 -6.35
CA ASP A 136 21.24 7.42 -6.90
C ASP A 136 21.54 5.92 -6.83
N PRO A 137 21.69 5.23 -7.97
CA PRO A 137 21.96 3.80 -7.97
C PRO A 137 23.41 3.44 -7.65
N LYS A 138 24.37 4.39 -7.80
CA LYS A 138 25.82 4.08 -7.75
C LYS A 138 26.28 3.42 -6.44
N PRO A 139 25.83 3.85 -5.25
CA PRO A 139 26.29 3.23 -4.00
C PRO A 139 25.80 1.77 -3.87
N PHE A 140 24.70 1.43 -4.56
CA PHE A 140 23.96 0.20 -4.33
C PHE A 140 24.07 -0.82 -5.47
N GLU A 141 25.00 -0.64 -6.40
CA GLU A 141 25.16 -1.52 -7.58
C GLU A 141 25.23 -3.01 -7.21
N LYS A 142 25.86 -3.33 -6.07
CA LYS A 142 25.99 -4.71 -5.56
C LYS A 142 24.65 -5.36 -5.16
N LEU A 143 23.62 -4.55 -4.92
CA LEU A 143 22.28 -5.00 -4.50
C LEU A 143 21.29 -5.04 -5.66
N ILE A 144 21.66 -4.49 -6.82
CA ILE A 144 20.80 -4.44 -7.99
C ILE A 144 20.68 -5.85 -8.56
N SER A 145 19.45 -6.36 -8.61
CA SER A 145 19.13 -7.64 -9.28
C SER A 145 19.93 -8.85 -8.78
N ILE A 146 20.32 -8.85 -7.51
CA ILE A 146 20.78 -10.07 -6.84
C ILE A 146 19.71 -11.18 -6.95
N PRO A 147 20.11 -12.47 -7.02
CA PRO A 147 19.15 -13.56 -7.14
C PRO A 147 18.35 -13.78 -5.85
N GLU A 148 18.94 -13.47 -4.69
CA GLU A 148 18.27 -13.52 -3.40
C GLU A 148 17.35 -12.30 -3.18
N LYS A 149 16.35 -12.43 -2.29
CA LYS A 149 15.50 -11.29 -1.90
C LYS A 149 16.23 -10.28 -0.99
N ALA A 150 17.23 -10.75 -0.25
CA ALA A 150 18.04 -9.92 0.63
C ALA A 150 19.41 -10.58 0.84
N VAL A 151 20.41 -9.77 1.16
CA VAL A 151 21.74 -10.20 1.57
C VAL A 151 21.92 -9.90 3.05
N HIS A 152 22.43 -10.89 3.79
CA HIS A 152 22.85 -10.70 5.17
C HIS A 152 24.35 -10.42 5.21
N ASP A 153 24.73 -9.14 5.24
CA ASP A 153 26.12 -8.70 5.34
C ASP A 153 26.18 -7.44 6.21
N PRO A 154 26.51 -7.59 7.51
CA PRO A 154 26.54 -6.46 8.44
C PRO A 154 27.56 -5.38 8.08
N ALA A 155 28.70 -5.77 7.50
CA ALA A 155 29.74 -4.81 7.13
C ALA A 155 29.29 -3.95 5.94
N LEU A 156 28.70 -4.59 4.93
CA LEU A 156 28.11 -3.89 3.79
C LEU A 156 26.90 -3.04 4.22
N ALA A 157 26.07 -3.55 5.13
CA ALA A 157 24.90 -2.83 5.65
C ALA A 157 25.32 -1.54 6.36
N ALA A 158 26.30 -1.62 7.28
CA ALA A 158 26.84 -0.45 7.96
C ALA A 158 27.44 0.59 6.98
N GLN A 159 28.04 0.13 5.87
CA GLN A 159 28.57 1.01 4.83
C GLN A 159 27.47 1.72 4.03
N LEU A 160 26.43 0.99 3.64
CA LEU A 160 25.38 1.50 2.75
C LEU A 160 24.27 2.25 3.49
N PHE A 161 24.09 1.99 4.79
CA PHE A 161 23.03 2.59 5.60
C PHE A 161 23.02 4.12 5.56
N PRO A 162 24.14 4.85 5.78
CA PRO A 162 24.13 6.31 5.70
C PRO A 162 23.69 6.81 4.31
N LYS A 163 24.13 6.12 3.25
CA LYS A 163 23.76 6.46 1.87
C LYS A 163 22.30 6.15 1.57
N TRP A 164 21.77 5.10 2.18
CA TRP A 164 20.35 4.78 2.12
C TRP A 164 19.53 5.90 2.74
N VAL A 165 19.84 6.29 3.98
CA VAL A 165 19.11 7.35 4.69
C VAL A 165 19.21 8.69 3.96
N GLU A 166 20.38 9.05 3.44
CA GLU A 166 20.60 10.29 2.68
C GLU A 166 19.83 10.30 1.34
N GLY A 167 19.75 9.16 0.66
CA GLY A 167 19.20 9.05 -0.70
C GLY A 167 17.75 8.56 -0.78
N ASN A 168 17.12 8.27 0.36
CA ASN A 168 15.76 7.72 0.40
C ASN A 168 14.71 8.83 0.24
N GLU A 169 14.00 8.77 -0.86
CA GLU A 169 12.86 9.61 -1.17
C GLU A 169 11.57 8.79 -1.11
N SER A 170 10.42 9.46 -1.08
CA SER A 170 9.14 8.79 -1.07
C SER A 170 8.11 9.48 -1.95
N VAL A 171 7.12 8.73 -2.41
CA VAL A 171 5.89 9.23 -3.02
C VAL A 171 4.71 8.80 -2.17
N PHE A 172 3.86 9.74 -1.79
CA PHE A 172 2.57 9.44 -1.19
C PHE A 172 1.45 9.50 -2.22
N THR A 173 0.54 8.54 -2.18
CA THR A 173 -0.68 8.61 -3.00
C THR A 173 -1.75 9.45 -2.33
N ASN A 174 -2.84 9.75 -3.03
CA ASN A 174 -4.06 10.19 -2.36
C ASN A 174 -4.57 9.13 -1.36
N THR A 175 -5.36 9.57 -0.39
CA THR A 175 -6.06 8.68 0.54
C THR A 175 -7.26 8.04 -0.15
N LEU A 176 -7.52 6.79 0.24
CA LEU A 176 -8.65 5.99 -0.18
C LEU A 176 -9.56 5.77 1.03
N PRO A 177 -10.82 6.23 1.01
CA PRO A 177 -11.75 5.98 2.12
C PRO A 177 -12.00 4.48 2.29
N MET A 178 -11.91 3.94 3.50
CA MET A 178 -12.11 2.52 3.80
C MET A 178 -13.17 2.34 4.88
N ARG A 179 -13.91 1.23 4.83
CA ARG A 179 -14.90 0.85 5.84
C ARG A 179 -14.23 0.06 6.96
N TRP A 180 -14.42 0.48 8.21
CA TRP A 180 -13.99 -0.30 9.36
C TRP A 180 -14.98 -1.43 9.66
N VAL A 181 -14.48 -2.67 9.79
CA VAL A 181 -15.26 -3.85 10.17
C VAL A 181 -14.61 -4.53 11.37
N MET A 182 -15.40 -4.80 12.40
CA MET A 182 -14.98 -5.60 13.55
C MET A 182 -15.19 -7.08 13.18
N THR A 183 -14.20 -7.92 13.40
CA THR A 183 -14.27 -9.36 13.16
C THR A 183 -15.53 -9.92 13.83
N GLY A 184 -16.56 -10.28 13.05
CA GLY A 184 -17.88 -10.69 13.57
C GLY A 184 -19.07 -10.40 12.66
N GLU A 185 -18.97 -9.52 11.65
CA GLU A 185 -19.97 -9.47 10.58
C GLU A 185 -19.65 -10.55 9.54
N GLU A 186 -20.25 -11.74 9.68
CA GLU A 186 -20.46 -12.61 8.52
C GLU A 186 -21.11 -11.77 7.40
N PRO A 187 -20.68 -11.91 6.14
CA PRO A 187 -21.40 -11.30 5.03
C PRO A 187 -22.83 -11.84 5.09
N THR A 188 -23.81 -10.97 5.36
CA THR A 188 -25.22 -11.35 5.35
C THR A 188 -25.47 -12.05 4.01
N PRO A 189 -25.85 -13.34 3.98
CA PRO A 189 -26.04 -14.02 2.72
C PRO A 189 -27.12 -13.26 1.96
N ALA A 190 -26.81 -12.82 0.74
CA ALA A 190 -27.74 -12.15 -0.13
C ALA A 190 -29.04 -12.97 -0.16
N ALA A 191 -30.14 -12.36 0.28
CA ALA A 191 -31.43 -13.01 0.35
C ALA A 191 -31.76 -13.59 -1.04
N SER A 192 -31.68 -14.91 -1.17
CA SER A 192 -32.04 -15.59 -2.39
C SER A 192 -33.51 -15.29 -2.70
N PRO A 193 -33.87 -14.87 -3.92
CA PRO A 193 -35.24 -14.56 -4.25
C PRO A 193 -36.09 -15.83 -4.08
N ARG A 194 -37.05 -15.74 -3.16
CA ARG A 194 -38.00 -16.81 -2.81
C ARG A 194 -38.75 -17.24 -4.06
N ARG A 195 -38.36 -18.38 -4.64
CA ARG A 195 -39.00 -19.00 -5.80
C ARG A 195 -40.45 -19.36 -5.42
N ARG A 196 -41.42 -18.55 -5.85
CA ARG A 196 -42.85 -18.87 -5.74
C ARG A 196 -43.13 -20.13 -6.56
N ARG A 197 -43.45 -21.24 -5.89
CA ARG A 197 -44.08 -22.40 -6.53
C ARG A 197 -45.55 -22.05 -6.82
N PRO A 198 -46.05 -22.20 -8.05
CA PRO A 198 -47.48 -22.25 -8.30
C PRO A 198 -48.03 -23.59 -7.79
N GLY A 199 -49.12 -23.53 -7.04
CA GLY A 199 -50.06 -24.65 -6.87
C GLY A 199 -51.22 -24.49 -7.85
#